data_AF-A0A4Y1ZG77-F1
#
_entry.id   AF-A0A4Y1ZG77-F1
#
_cell.length_a   1.000
_cell.length_b   1.000
_cell.length_c   1.000
_cell.angle_alpha   90.00
_cell.angle_beta   90.00
_cell.angle_gamma   90.00
#
_symmetry.space_group_name_H-M   'P 1'
#
loop_
_entity.id
_entity.type
_entity.pdbx_description
1 polymer ?
#
loop_
_entity_poly.entity_id
_entity_poly.type
_entity_poly.pdbx_seq_one_letter_code
_entity_poly.pdbx_strand_id
1 'polypeptide(L)'
;MEKASQAIFTGTVSSPSHRLYNEDLAPARERRWTTYSLLSMWMSDVHSIGTYTFAAGLFFLGLTGWEVLVAEIIGAFVVMYLANMTGVAGTKLGVPYPVLSRISFGVFGGNVPALIRGVIAIFWYGIQTYLSSVAVVAILLLIFPDMKSMMGTTFLGLSAPGWIGFLFPLGLAIFHF
;
A
#
# COMPACT_ATOMS: atom_id res chain seq x y z
N MET A 1 3.34 -23.57 -22.28
CA MET A 1 2.76 -22.99 -21.05
C MET A 1 1.52 -22.15 -21.32
N GLU A 2 1.48 -21.35 -22.40
CA GLU A 2 0.33 -20.51 -22.79
C GLU A 2 -0.97 -21.29 -23.07
N LYS A 3 -0.87 -22.44 -23.74
CA LYS A 3 -2.04 -23.31 -24.04
C LYS A 3 -2.68 -23.97 -22.81
N ALA A 4 -1.92 -24.19 -21.73
CA ALA A 4 -2.44 -24.76 -20.49
C ALA A 4 -3.21 -23.72 -19.65
N SER A 5 -2.81 -22.44 -19.74
CA SER A 5 -3.53 -21.34 -19.10
C SER A 5 -4.85 -21.01 -19.79
N GLN A 6 -4.91 -21.16 -21.13
CA GLN A 6 -6.16 -20.98 -21.88
C GLN A 6 -7.18 -22.10 -21.64
N ALA A 7 -6.72 -23.35 -21.49
CA ALA A 7 -7.61 -24.51 -21.30
C ALA A 7 -8.36 -24.51 -19.95
N ILE A 8 -7.87 -23.81 -18.93
CA ILE A 8 -8.53 -23.71 -17.61
C ILE A 8 -9.68 -22.68 -17.64
N PHE A 9 -9.65 -21.72 -18.58
CA PHE A 9 -10.58 -20.57 -18.59
C PHE A 9 -11.64 -20.62 -19.70
N THR A 10 -11.66 -21.67 -20.53
CA THR A 10 -12.71 -21.93 -21.54
C THR A 10 -14.07 -22.33 -20.95
N GLY A 11 -14.29 -22.14 -19.66
CA GLY A 11 -15.62 -22.22 -19.05
C GLY A 11 -16.32 -20.88 -19.19
N THR A 12 -17.14 -20.71 -20.22
CA THR A 12 -18.19 -19.69 -20.20
C THR A 12 -18.99 -19.90 -18.91
N VAL A 13 -18.99 -18.90 -18.01
CA VAL A 13 -19.78 -18.96 -16.77
C VAL A 13 -21.25 -18.97 -17.19
N SER A 14 -21.81 -20.18 -17.30
CA SER A 14 -23.14 -20.41 -17.87
C SER A 14 -24.28 -19.80 -17.03
N SER A 15 -23.99 -19.38 -15.80
CA SER A 15 -24.91 -18.69 -14.88
C SER A 15 -24.12 -18.03 -13.74
N PRO A 16 -23.58 -16.80 -13.92
CA PRO A 16 -22.86 -16.13 -12.85
C PRO A 16 -23.85 -15.79 -11.73
N SER A 17 -23.55 -16.21 -10.49
CA SER A 17 -24.40 -15.83 -9.37
C SER A 17 -24.30 -14.31 -9.16
N HIS A 18 -25.44 -13.63 -9.17
CA HIS A 18 -25.53 -12.17 -9.03
C HIS A 18 -24.87 -11.62 -7.73
N ARG A 19 -24.67 -12.48 -6.71
CA ARG A 19 -24.00 -12.10 -5.45
C ARG A 19 -22.48 -12.18 -5.45
N LEU A 20 -21.86 -12.94 -6.37
CA LEU A 20 -20.41 -13.24 -6.31
C LEU A 20 -19.63 -12.77 -7.52
N TYR A 21 -20.33 -12.35 -8.56
CA TYR A 21 -19.76 -11.81 -9.78
C TYR A 21 -20.00 -10.30 -9.84
N ASN A 22 -18.93 -9.54 -10.03
CA ASN A 22 -18.93 -8.12 -10.36
C ASN A 22 -17.87 -7.88 -11.44
N GLU A 23 -17.99 -6.83 -12.24
CA GLU A 23 -17.00 -6.50 -13.28
C GLU A 23 -15.61 -6.24 -12.67
N ASP A 24 -15.53 -5.59 -11.50
CA ASP A 24 -14.27 -5.35 -10.79
C ASP A 24 -13.60 -6.63 -10.24
N LEU A 25 -14.38 -7.70 -10.09
CA LEU A 25 -13.91 -9.00 -9.60
C LEU A 25 -13.62 -9.99 -10.74
N ALA A 26 -13.99 -9.63 -11.97
CA ALA A 26 -13.78 -10.47 -13.13
C ALA A 26 -12.27 -10.55 -13.44
N PRO A 27 -11.81 -11.67 -14.02
CA PRO A 27 -10.44 -11.79 -14.45
C PRO A 27 -10.05 -10.69 -15.44
N ALA A 28 -8.87 -10.12 -15.26
CA ALA A 28 -8.37 -9.05 -16.12
C ALA A 28 -8.29 -9.51 -17.59
N ARG A 29 -9.09 -8.87 -18.46
CA ARG A 29 -9.14 -9.13 -19.90
C ARG A 29 -7.92 -8.57 -20.64
N GLU A 30 -7.44 -7.40 -20.23
CA GLU A 30 -6.26 -6.75 -20.80
C GLU A 30 -5.14 -6.66 -19.77
N ARG A 31 -3.92 -7.01 -20.19
CA ARG A 31 -2.71 -6.97 -19.34
C ARG A 31 -1.65 -6.11 -20.01
N ARG A 32 -1.69 -4.80 -19.73
CA ARG A 32 -0.78 -3.80 -20.34
C ARG A 32 0.47 -3.51 -19.52
N TRP A 33 0.62 -4.14 -18.36
CA TRP A 33 1.74 -3.90 -17.46
C TRP A 33 3.03 -4.48 -18.03
N THR A 34 4.03 -3.61 -18.15
CA THR A 34 5.38 -4.00 -18.56
C THR A 34 6.27 -4.17 -17.32
N THR A 35 7.47 -4.73 -17.49
CA THR A 35 8.48 -4.79 -16.42
C THR A 35 8.80 -3.40 -15.86
N TYR A 36 8.78 -2.36 -16.71
CA TYR A 36 8.96 -0.98 -16.27
C TYR A 36 7.82 -0.51 -15.37
N SER A 37 6.57 -0.82 -15.72
CA SER A 37 5.41 -0.52 -14.87
C SER A 37 5.54 -1.17 -13.49
N LEU A 38 6.01 -2.42 -13.45
CA LEU A 38 6.24 -3.14 -12.20
C LEU A 38 7.36 -2.50 -11.38
N LEU A 39 8.50 -2.19 -12.00
CA LEU A 39 9.61 -1.50 -11.34
C LEU A 39 9.18 -0.14 -10.79
N SER A 40 8.47 0.66 -11.59
CA SER A 40 8.00 1.99 -11.18
C SER A 40 7.05 1.91 -9.98
N MET A 41 6.13 0.93 -9.97
CA MET A 41 5.24 0.68 -8.84
C MET A 41 6.02 0.36 -7.55
N TRP A 42 7.02 -0.54 -7.62
CA TRP A 42 7.85 -0.87 -6.46
C TRP A 42 8.72 0.30 -6.00
N MET A 43 9.31 1.05 -6.94
CA MET A 43 10.09 2.24 -6.59
C MET A 43 9.22 3.29 -5.87
N SER A 44 7.97 3.46 -6.30
CA SER A 44 6.99 4.34 -5.64
C SER A 44 6.65 3.87 -4.22
N ASP A 45 6.63 2.57 -3.97
CA ASP A 45 6.35 2.01 -2.64
C ASP A 45 7.52 2.21 -1.67
N VAL A 46 8.75 1.94 -2.14
CA VAL A 46 9.98 2.07 -1.35
C VAL A 46 10.27 3.54 -1.02
N HIS A 47 10.07 4.46 -1.98
CA HIS A 47 10.34 5.90 -1.80
C HIS A 47 9.17 6.60 -1.10
N SER A 48 8.91 6.20 0.14
CA SER A 48 7.90 6.80 0.99
C SER A 48 8.51 7.35 2.28
N ILE A 49 7.86 8.38 2.85
CA ILE A 49 8.28 8.97 4.13
C ILE A 49 8.28 7.92 5.24
N GLY A 50 7.32 6.98 5.22
CA GLY A 50 7.27 5.83 6.13
C GLY A 50 8.55 5.01 6.09
N THR A 51 9.04 4.63 4.90
CA THR A 51 10.27 3.85 4.73
C THR A 51 11.50 4.60 5.27
N TYR A 52 11.62 5.90 4.96
CA TYR A 52 12.72 6.72 5.46
C TYR A 52 12.67 6.91 6.98
N THR A 53 11.48 7.07 7.54
CA THR A 53 11.28 7.19 8.99
C THR A 53 11.63 5.89 9.70
N PHE A 54 11.26 4.74 9.12
CA PHE A 54 11.64 3.43 9.63
C PHE A 54 13.16 3.24 9.62
N ALA A 55 13.83 3.54 8.50
CA ALA A 55 15.29 3.46 8.39
C ALA A 55 15.98 4.39 9.41
N ALA A 56 15.53 5.64 9.53
CA ALA A 56 16.00 6.57 10.56
C ALA A 56 15.83 6.00 11.98
N GLY A 57 14.70 5.34 12.25
CA GLY A 57 14.43 4.66 13.51
C GLY A 57 15.48 3.59 13.86
N LEU A 58 15.99 2.84 12.88
CA LEU A 58 17.05 1.86 13.11
C LEU A 58 18.36 2.51 13.57
N PHE A 59 18.71 3.67 13.02
CA PHE A 59 19.87 4.44 13.48
C PHE A 59 19.68 4.97 14.91
N PHE A 60 18.48 5.41 15.26
CA PHE A 60 18.17 5.82 16.65
C PHE A 60 18.28 4.67 17.65
N LEU A 61 18.09 3.42 17.20
CA LEU A 61 18.33 2.22 18.02
C LEU A 61 19.82 1.86 18.15
N GLY A 62 20.72 2.63 17.54
CA GLY A 62 22.16 2.46 17.64
C GLY A 62 22.78 1.57 16.55
N LEU A 63 22.01 1.16 15.53
CA LEU A 63 22.56 0.42 14.41
C LEU A 63 23.44 1.33 13.53
N THR A 64 24.53 0.77 13.06
CA THR A 64 25.43 1.43 12.11
C THR A 64 24.89 1.31 10.68
N GLY A 65 25.33 2.21 9.79
CA GLY A 65 24.80 2.27 8.42
C GLY A 65 24.99 0.98 7.61
N TRP A 66 26.07 0.24 7.88
CA TRP A 66 26.29 -1.04 7.23
C TRP A 66 25.32 -2.13 7.73
N GLU A 67 25.02 -2.16 9.04
CA GLU A 67 24.06 -3.12 9.61
C GLU A 67 22.65 -2.88 9.07
N VAL A 68 22.23 -1.61 8.99
CA VAL A 68 20.95 -1.22 8.39
C VAL A 68 20.89 -1.64 6.92
N LEU A 69 21.94 -1.35 6.14
CA LEU A 69 22.00 -1.72 4.72
C LEU A 69 21.89 -3.24 4.51
N VAL A 70 22.64 -4.04 5.28
CA VAL A 70 22.60 -5.49 5.17
C VAL A 70 21.22 -6.03 5.56
N ALA A 71 20.64 -5.53 6.66
CA ALA A 71 19.30 -5.93 7.09
C ALA A 71 18.23 -5.60 6.03
N GLU A 72 18.32 -4.43 5.40
CA GLU A 72 17.40 -3.99 4.36
C GLU A 72 17.52 -4.84 3.09
N ILE A 73 18.74 -5.16 2.65
CA ILE A 73 18.98 -6.07 1.52
C ILE A 73 18.37 -7.44 1.78
N ILE A 74 18.62 -8.02 2.97
CA ILE A 74 18.07 -9.33 3.35
C ILE A 74 16.53 -9.26 3.36
N GLY A 75 15.97 -8.22 3.97
CA GLY A 75 14.53 -7.99 3.99
C GLY A 75 13.93 -7.90 2.60
N ALA A 76 14.56 -7.15 1.69
CA ALA A 76 14.13 -7.00 0.31
C ALA A 76 14.12 -8.35 -0.45
N PHE A 77 15.14 -9.19 -0.25
CA PHE A 77 15.17 -10.54 -0.84
C PHE A 77 14.05 -11.44 -0.31
N VAL A 78 13.78 -11.40 1.00
CA VAL A 78 12.68 -12.17 1.60
C VAL A 78 11.33 -11.71 1.06
N VAL A 79 11.09 -10.39 1.01
CA VAL A 79 9.87 -9.82 0.43
C VAL A 79 9.74 -10.20 -1.04
N MET A 80 10.80 -10.09 -1.83
CA MET A 80 10.81 -10.48 -3.24
C MET A 80 10.45 -11.96 -3.41
N TYR A 81 11.02 -12.85 -2.61
CA TYR A 81 10.73 -14.28 -2.66
C TYR A 81 9.25 -14.57 -2.36
N LEU A 82 8.73 -14.05 -1.24
CA LEU A 82 7.35 -14.26 -0.81
C LEU A 82 6.35 -13.63 -1.80
N ALA A 83 6.64 -12.41 -2.27
CA ALA A 83 5.81 -11.73 -3.24
C ALA A 83 5.71 -12.51 -4.56
N ASN A 84 6.84 -13.06 -5.05
CA ASN A 84 6.82 -13.92 -6.24
C ASN A 84 5.99 -15.19 -6.03
N MET A 85 6.09 -15.85 -4.86
CA MET A 85 5.25 -17.01 -4.56
C MET A 85 3.75 -16.69 -4.63
N THR A 86 3.33 -15.58 -4.02
CA THR A 86 1.92 -15.16 -4.06
C THR A 86 1.50 -14.61 -5.42
N GLY A 87 2.43 -14.01 -6.16
CA GLY A 87 2.20 -13.39 -7.47
C GLY A 87 1.95 -14.40 -8.59
N VAL A 88 2.47 -15.63 -8.47
CA VAL A 88 2.24 -16.69 -9.47
C VAL A 88 0.75 -17.01 -9.64
N ALA A 89 -0.01 -17.07 -8.53
CA ALA A 89 -1.44 -17.35 -8.59
C ALA A 89 -2.22 -16.19 -9.23
N GLY A 90 -1.90 -14.95 -8.84
CA GLY A 90 -2.51 -13.74 -9.41
C GLY A 90 -2.22 -13.55 -10.89
N THR A 91 -0.98 -13.81 -11.34
CA THR A 91 -0.57 -13.66 -12.74
C THR A 91 -1.14 -14.74 -13.66
N LYS A 92 -1.27 -15.98 -13.18
CA LYS A 92 -1.90 -17.07 -13.94
C LYS A 92 -3.41 -16.88 -14.07
N LEU A 93 -4.10 -16.63 -12.96
CA LEU A 93 -5.56 -16.58 -12.92
C LEU A 93 -6.12 -15.20 -13.30
N GLY A 94 -5.36 -14.12 -13.12
CA GLY A 94 -5.80 -12.75 -13.40
C GLY A 94 -6.94 -12.27 -12.50
N VAL A 95 -7.24 -12.98 -11.41
CA VAL A 95 -8.29 -12.64 -10.45
C VAL A 95 -7.74 -11.83 -9.28
N PRO A 96 -8.53 -10.91 -8.70
CA PRO A 96 -8.07 -10.12 -7.57
C PRO A 96 -7.98 -10.97 -6.29
N TYR A 97 -7.19 -10.48 -5.33
CA TYR A 97 -6.93 -11.19 -4.07
C TYR A 97 -8.19 -11.68 -3.31
N PRO A 98 -9.29 -10.90 -3.20
CA PRO A 98 -10.51 -11.35 -2.52
C PRO A 98 -11.21 -12.54 -3.21
N VAL A 99 -10.94 -12.77 -4.49
CA VAL A 99 -11.43 -13.96 -5.21
C VAL A 99 -10.49 -15.13 -4.95
N LEU A 100 -9.18 -14.89 -4.95
CA LEU A 100 -8.18 -15.92 -4.67
C LEU A 100 -8.27 -16.46 -3.23
N SER A 101 -8.57 -15.60 -2.26
CA SER A 101 -8.73 -16.00 -0.84
C SER A 101 -9.88 -16.98 -0.63
N ARG A 102 -10.88 -17.01 -1.52
CA ARG A 102 -12.03 -17.94 -1.46
C ARG A 102 -11.60 -19.40 -1.67
N ILE A 103 -10.46 -19.65 -2.31
CA ILE A 103 -9.94 -21.01 -2.52
C ILE A 103 -9.58 -21.65 -1.16
N SER A 104 -9.01 -20.87 -0.24
CA SER A 104 -8.56 -21.36 1.07
C SER A 104 -9.62 -21.23 2.16
N PHE A 105 -10.39 -20.14 2.16
CA PHE A 105 -11.31 -19.81 3.26
C PHE A 105 -12.80 -19.98 2.89
N GLY A 106 -13.09 -20.38 1.66
CA GLY A 106 -14.46 -20.44 1.14
C GLY A 106 -15.06 -19.05 0.87
N VAL A 107 -16.30 -19.03 0.38
CA VAL A 107 -16.98 -17.81 -0.07
C VAL A 107 -17.26 -16.84 1.08
N PHE A 108 -17.73 -17.34 2.22
CA PHE A 108 -18.03 -16.50 3.39
C PHE A 108 -16.80 -16.26 4.25
N GLY A 109 -15.90 -17.25 4.40
CA GLY A 109 -14.68 -17.11 5.19
C GLY A 109 -13.65 -16.18 4.53
N GLY A 110 -13.66 -16.03 3.20
CA GLY A 110 -12.81 -15.09 2.47
C GLY A 110 -12.99 -13.62 2.85
N ASN A 111 -14.10 -13.27 3.51
CA ASN A 111 -14.34 -11.91 4.03
C ASN A 111 -13.44 -11.57 5.22
N VAL A 112 -13.04 -12.55 6.03
CA VAL A 112 -12.16 -12.33 7.19
C VAL A 112 -10.78 -11.79 6.77
N PRO A 113 -10.01 -12.45 5.87
CA PRO A 113 -8.73 -11.91 5.42
C PRO A 113 -8.88 -10.60 4.64
N ALA A 114 -9.99 -10.42 3.92
CA ALA A 114 -10.28 -9.16 3.23
C ALA A 114 -10.47 -8.00 4.23
N LEU A 115 -11.23 -8.22 5.30
CA LEU A 115 -11.45 -7.23 6.36
C LEU A 115 -10.16 -6.90 7.09
N ILE A 116 -9.38 -7.92 7.50
CA ILE A 116 -8.09 -7.71 8.17
C ILE A 116 -7.18 -6.84 7.31
N ARG A 117 -7.09 -7.15 6.00
CA ARG A 117 -6.31 -6.35 5.05
C ARG A 117 -6.83 -4.92 4.94
N GLY A 118 -8.15 -4.72 4.91
CA GLY A 118 -8.77 -3.39 4.89
C GLY A 118 -8.42 -2.56 6.12
N VAL A 119 -8.49 -3.16 7.31
CA VAL A 119 -8.12 -2.50 8.56
C VAL A 119 -6.65 -2.09 8.56
N ILE A 120 -5.75 -2.99 8.16
CA ILE A 120 -4.30 -2.68 8.05
C ILE A 120 -4.07 -1.54 7.05
N ALA A 121 -4.78 -1.53 5.92
CA ALA A 121 -4.67 -0.46 4.92
C ALA A 121 -5.11 0.90 5.48
N ILE A 122 -6.19 0.95 6.27
CA ILE A 122 -6.64 2.19 6.93
C ILE A 122 -5.59 2.69 7.93
N PHE A 123 -5.03 1.80 8.74
CA PHE A 123 -3.95 2.17 9.67
C PHE A 123 -2.72 2.72 8.93
N TRP A 124 -2.31 2.06 7.84
CA TRP A 124 -1.16 2.49 7.07
C TRP A 124 -1.39 3.83 6.38
N TYR A 125 -2.59 4.03 5.82
CA TYR A 125 -2.99 5.32 5.27
C TYR A 125 -2.90 6.43 6.34
N GLY A 126 -3.44 6.19 7.55
CA GLY A 126 -3.38 7.15 8.65
C GLY A 126 -1.95 7.53 9.05
N ILE A 127 -1.05 6.54 9.14
CA ILE A 127 0.38 6.78 9.43
C ILE A 127 1.03 7.66 8.35
N GLN A 128 0.80 7.36 7.07
CA GLN A 128 1.36 8.13 5.96
C GLN A 128 0.80 9.56 5.93
N THR A 129 -0.48 9.76 6.21
CA THR A 129 -1.08 11.10 6.31
C THR A 129 -0.49 11.90 7.47
N TYR A 130 -0.29 11.26 8.63
CA TYR A 130 0.36 11.89 9.77
C TYR A 130 1.81 12.29 9.47
N LEU A 131 2.62 11.37 8.95
CA LEU A 131 4.02 11.66 8.61
C LEU A 131 4.13 12.75 7.53
N SER A 132 3.22 12.75 6.55
CA SER A 132 3.14 13.81 5.55
C SER A 132 2.80 15.16 6.18
N SER A 133 1.89 15.20 7.15
CA SER A 133 1.58 16.43 7.89
C SER A 133 2.82 17.00 8.59
N VAL A 134 3.58 16.15 9.30
CA VAL A 134 4.82 16.57 9.98
C VAL A 134 5.82 17.15 8.97
N ALA A 135 5.97 16.51 7.80
CA ALA A 135 6.84 17.02 6.74
C ALA A 135 6.37 18.39 6.20
N VAL A 136 5.06 18.56 5.95
CA VAL A 136 4.49 19.84 5.50
C VAL A 136 4.70 20.94 6.54
N VAL A 137 4.50 20.65 7.82
CA VAL A 137 4.78 21.60 8.91
C VAL A 137 6.25 21.99 8.94
N ALA A 138 7.17 21.02 8.81
CA ALA A 138 8.60 21.30 8.78
C ALA A 138 8.97 22.27 7.64
N ILE A 139 8.39 22.07 6.45
CA ILE A 139 8.56 22.97 5.29
C ILE A 139 7.98 24.36 5.58
N LEU A 140 6.77 24.44 6.15
CA LEU A 140 6.14 25.71 6.50
C LEU A 140 6.97 26.52 7.50
N LEU A 141 7.58 25.85 8.49
CA LEU A 141 8.45 26.51 9.48
C LEU A 141 9.78 26.98 8.89
N LEU A 142 10.25 26.36 7.80
CA LEU A 142 11.44 26.82 7.07
C LEU A 142 11.13 28.08 6.25
N ILE A 143 9.94 28.17 5.65
CA ILE A 143 9.53 29.33 4.83
C ILE A 143 9.06 30.49 5.72
N PHE A 144 8.32 30.19 6.78
CA PHE A 144 7.73 31.17 7.69
C PHE A 144 8.12 30.84 9.15
N PRO A 145 9.32 31.24 9.59
CA PRO A 145 9.82 30.91 10.93
C PRO A 145 8.99 31.50 12.07
N ASP A 146 8.23 32.57 11.82
CA ASP A 146 7.34 33.21 12.80
C ASP A 146 6.17 32.30 13.25
N MET A 147 5.83 31.28 12.44
CA MET A 147 4.81 30.29 12.78
C MET A 147 5.22 29.35 13.93
N LYS A 148 6.49 29.37 14.37
CA LYS A 148 6.94 28.61 15.56
C LYS A 148 6.17 28.99 16.82
N SER A 149 5.74 30.25 16.94
CA SER A 149 4.93 30.74 18.06
C SER A 149 3.59 30.00 18.21
N MET A 150 3.05 29.47 17.11
CA MET A 150 1.77 28.76 17.05
C MET A 150 1.90 27.25 17.32
N MET A 151 3.12 26.74 17.56
CA MET A 151 3.34 25.32 17.88
C MET A 151 2.94 24.96 19.32
N GLY A 152 2.80 25.95 20.20
CA GLY A 152 2.48 25.72 21.62
C GLY A 152 1.04 25.30 21.89
N THR A 153 0.08 25.63 21.01
CA THR A 153 -1.31 25.23 21.15
C THR A 153 -1.55 23.92 20.41
N THR A 154 -1.68 22.83 21.17
CA THR A 154 -1.95 21.49 20.65
C THR A 154 -3.42 21.14 20.83
N PHE A 155 -4.06 20.64 19.77
CA PHE A 155 -5.42 20.09 19.79
C PHE A 155 -5.36 18.63 19.31
N LEU A 156 -5.79 17.69 20.16
CA LEU A 156 -5.73 16.23 19.93
C LEU A 156 -4.33 15.71 19.51
N GLY A 157 -3.26 16.34 20.01
CA GLY A 157 -1.88 15.93 19.74
C GLY A 157 -1.22 16.58 18.52
N LEU A 158 -1.95 17.38 17.73
CA LEU A 158 -1.40 18.15 16.61
C LEU A 158 -1.51 19.66 16.88
N SER A 159 -0.50 20.43 16.48
CA SER A 159 -0.54 21.91 16.54
C SER A 159 -1.42 22.49 15.42
N ALA A 160 -1.79 23.76 15.49
CA ALA A 160 -2.59 24.40 14.42
C ALA A 160 -1.93 24.27 13.02
N PRO A 161 -0.60 24.44 12.84
CA PRO A 161 0.08 24.09 11.60
C PRO A 161 0.01 22.58 11.27
N GLY A 162 0.06 21.71 12.27
CA GLY A 162 -0.12 20.25 12.12
C GLY A 162 -1.47 19.86 11.55
N TRP A 163 -2.53 20.57 11.92
CA TRP A 163 -3.86 20.37 11.32
C TRP A 163 -3.92 20.84 9.88
N ILE A 164 -3.25 21.94 9.53
CA ILE A 164 -3.13 22.40 8.13
C ILE A 164 -2.37 21.35 7.30
N GLY A 165 -1.24 20.86 7.81
CA GLY A 165 -0.45 19.81 7.16
C GLY A 165 -1.20 18.48 7.03
N PHE A 166 -2.16 18.19 7.92
CA PHE A 166 -2.95 16.97 7.90
C PHE A 166 -4.16 17.08 6.96
N LEU A 167 -4.88 18.21 7.01
CA LEU A 167 -6.10 18.43 6.24
C LEU A 167 -5.82 18.83 4.78
N PHE A 168 -4.69 19.47 4.48
CA PHE A 168 -4.37 19.89 3.11
C PHE A 168 -4.18 18.68 2.15
N PRO A 169 -3.34 17.68 2.46
CA PRO A 169 -3.22 16.48 1.62
C PRO A 169 -4.51 15.66 1.58
N LEU A 170 -5.23 15.58 2.71
CA LEU A 170 -6.49 14.85 2.80
C LEU A 170 -7.59 15.50 1.94
N GLY A 171 -7.69 16.83 1.98
CA GLY A 171 -8.61 17.60 1.14
C GLY A 171 -8.30 17.41 -0.34
N LEU A 172 -7.02 17.52 -0.73
CA LEU A 172 -6.60 17.29 -2.12
C LEU A 172 -6.97 15.88 -2.60
N ALA A 173 -6.80 14.86 -1.75
CA ALA A 173 -7.18 13.50 -2.09
C ALA A 173 -8.69 13.38 -2.37
N ILE A 174 -9.55 14.01 -1.56
CA ILE A 174 -11.00 13.97 -1.74
C ILE A 174 -11.47 14.65 -3.04
N PHE A 175 -10.79 15.72 -3.49
CA PHE A 175 -11.16 16.42 -4.73
C PHE A 175 -10.75 15.70 -6.02
N HIS A 176 -9.85 14.71 -5.94
CA HIS A 176 -9.33 13.96 -7.08
C HIS A 176 -9.93 12.55 -7.25
N PHE A 177 -10.93 12.19 -6.44
CA PHE A 177 -11.77 10.99 -6.59
C PHE A 177 -13.21 11.39 -6.92
#